data_AF-A0A379WH09-F1
#
_entry.id   AF-A0A379WH09-F1
#
_cell.length_a   1.000
_cell.length_b   1.000
_cell.length_c   1.000
_cell.angle_alpha   90.00
_cell.angle_beta   90.00
_cell.angle_gamma   90.00
#
_symmetry.space_group_name_H-M   'P 1'
#
loop_
_entity.id
_entity.type
_entity.pdbx_description
1 polymer ?
#
loop_
_entity_poly.entity_id
_entity_poly.type
_entity_poly.pdbx_seq_one_letter_code
_entity_poly.pdbx_strand_id
1 'polypeptide(L)'
;MYVGPSLPTDRESVFYLNSKAIPSVDKNKLTGNSLQIATQSVIKLFIRPKNLAEAPAHAPSTLRCRNERGQLTITNPSPYYVSMVELYSAGKKLPNTMVPPKGAITLPATPGQVSLRTVNDFGATTPARVCPAS
;
A
#
# COMPACT_ATOMS: atom_id res chain seq x y z
N MET A 1 -12.96 -19.72 -3.74
CA MET A 1 -12.74 -20.30 -2.40
C MET A 1 -11.24 -20.25 -2.13
N TYR A 2 -10.80 -19.67 -1.01
CA TYR A 2 -9.39 -19.65 -0.63
C TYR A 2 -8.99 -21.03 -0.09
N VAL A 3 -7.87 -21.58 -0.56
CA VAL A 3 -7.44 -22.98 -0.30
C VAL A 3 -6.17 -23.07 0.57
N GLY A 4 -5.71 -21.94 1.10
CA GLY A 4 -4.52 -21.90 1.97
C GLY A 4 -4.87 -22.10 3.45
N PRO A 5 -3.87 -21.95 4.35
CA PRO A 5 -4.07 -22.08 5.79
C PRO A 5 -5.04 -21.01 6.32
N SER A 6 -5.71 -21.32 7.42
CA SER A 6 -6.67 -20.42 8.08
C SER A 6 -6.11 -19.00 8.24
N LEU A 7 -6.88 -18.01 7.81
CA LEU A 7 -6.53 -16.60 7.87
C LEU A 7 -7.11 -15.93 9.11
N PRO A 8 -6.52 -14.81 9.57
CA PRO A 8 -7.13 -13.96 10.58
C PRO A 8 -8.55 -13.56 10.19
N THR A 9 -9.47 -13.66 11.15
CA THR A 9 -10.88 -13.27 10.98
C THR A 9 -11.15 -11.84 11.44
N ASP A 10 -10.18 -11.22 12.11
CA ASP A 10 -10.28 -9.91 12.75
C ASP A 10 -9.62 -8.77 11.95
N ARG A 11 -9.01 -9.07 10.81
CA ARG A 11 -8.30 -8.13 9.93
C ARG A 11 -8.10 -8.68 8.53
N GLU A 12 -7.80 -7.80 7.58
CA GLU A 12 -7.41 -8.20 6.23
C GLU A 12 -6.08 -8.97 6.19
N SER A 13 -5.97 -9.84 5.19
CA SER A 13 -4.70 -10.45 4.77
C SER A 13 -4.33 -9.93 3.38
N VAL A 14 -3.05 -9.65 3.13
CA VAL A 14 -2.57 -9.22 1.80
C VAL A 14 -1.75 -10.33 1.13
N PHE A 15 -2.07 -10.57 -0.13
CA PHE A 15 -1.34 -11.43 -1.05
C PHE A 15 -0.93 -10.62 -2.29
N TYR A 16 -0.09 -11.20 -3.13
CA TYR A 16 0.36 -10.55 -4.36
C TYR A 16 0.13 -11.46 -5.56
N LEU A 17 -0.69 -11.01 -6.50
CA LEU A 17 -0.82 -11.63 -7.81
C LEU A 17 0.36 -11.17 -8.67
N ASN A 18 1.20 -12.14 -9.06
CA ASN A 18 2.33 -11.91 -9.94
C ASN A 18 2.00 -12.43 -11.34
N SER A 19 1.86 -11.54 -12.32
CA SER A 19 1.62 -11.89 -13.72
C SER A 19 2.83 -11.54 -14.56
N LYS A 20 3.47 -12.54 -15.16
CA LYS A 20 4.67 -12.38 -16.01
C LYS A 20 4.31 -12.55 -17.48
N ALA A 21 4.56 -11.53 -18.28
CA ALA A 21 4.44 -11.58 -19.73
C ALA A 21 5.84 -11.71 -20.34
N ILE A 22 6.14 -12.89 -20.89
CA ILE A 22 7.41 -13.20 -21.53
C ILE A 22 7.18 -13.16 -23.05
N PRO A 23 7.83 -12.25 -23.78
CA PRO A 23 7.68 -12.20 -25.23
C PRO A 23 8.31 -13.44 -25.88
N SER A 24 7.64 -13.97 -26.90
CA SER A 24 8.23 -14.98 -27.77
C SER A 24 9.23 -14.32 -28.72
N VAL A 25 10.31 -15.03 -29.07
CA VAL A 25 11.32 -14.55 -30.01
C VAL A 25 11.50 -15.51 -31.18
N ASP A 26 11.55 -14.93 -32.37
CA ASP A 26 11.86 -15.64 -33.61
C ASP A 26 13.38 -15.68 -33.81
N LYS A 27 13.97 -16.88 -33.68
CA LYS A 27 15.41 -17.10 -33.80
C LYS A 27 15.96 -16.71 -35.17
N ASN A 28 15.14 -16.76 -36.22
CA ASN A 28 15.56 -16.39 -37.57
C ASN A 28 15.61 -14.86 -37.78
N LYS A 29 15.01 -14.09 -36.87
CA LYS A 29 15.05 -12.61 -36.84
C LYS A 29 16.06 -12.06 -35.84
N LEU A 30 16.73 -12.92 -35.07
CA LEU A 30 17.80 -12.55 -34.15
C LEU A 30 19.13 -12.48 -34.91
N THR A 31 19.32 -11.44 -35.73
CA THR A 31 20.61 -11.10 -36.32
C THR A 31 21.26 -9.97 -35.52
N GLY A 32 22.37 -10.27 -34.84
CA GLY A 32 23.12 -9.31 -34.01
C GLY A 32 22.66 -9.24 -32.54
N ASN A 33 23.01 -8.14 -31.85
CA ASN A 33 22.68 -7.93 -30.44
C ASN A 33 21.22 -7.50 -30.29
N SER A 34 20.46 -8.21 -29.46
CA SER A 34 19.05 -7.91 -29.18
C SER A 34 18.80 -7.72 -27.68
N LEU A 35 17.94 -6.77 -27.33
CA LEU A 35 17.42 -6.57 -25.97
C LEU A 35 15.97 -7.06 -25.93
N GLN A 36 15.68 -7.99 -25.03
CA GLN A 36 14.34 -8.50 -24.78
C GLN A 36 13.86 -8.01 -23.42
N ILE A 37 12.64 -7.50 -23.37
CA ILE A 37 12.02 -6.98 -22.15
C ILE A 37 10.81 -7.84 -21.82
N ALA A 38 10.89 -8.60 -20.74
CA ALA A 38 9.74 -9.24 -20.11
C ALA A 38 9.15 -8.29 -19.07
N THR A 39 7.83 -8.26 -18.94
CA THR A 39 7.15 -7.42 -17.96
C THR A 39 6.52 -8.28 -16.86
N GLN A 40 6.58 -7.80 -15.62
CA GLN A 40 5.91 -8.41 -14.49
C GLN A 40 4.99 -7.39 -13.83
N SER A 41 3.71 -7.71 -13.77
CA SER A 41 2.72 -6.97 -12.98
C SER A 41 2.60 -7.61 -11.60
N VAL A 42 2.73 -6.80 -10.54
CA VAL A 42 2.57 -7.23 -9.15
C VAL A 42 1.38 -6.46 -8.56
N ILE A 43 0.27 -7.16 -8.34
CA ILE A 43 -1.00 -6.56 -7.91
C ILE A 43 -1.34 -7.06 -6.50
N LYS A 44 -1.70 -6.13 -5.60
CA LYS A 44 -2.14 -6.48 -4.24
C LYS A 44 -3.51 -7.15 -4.29
N LEU A 45 -3.65 -8.28 -3.60
CA LEU A 45 -4.90 -9.02 -3.42
C LEU A 45 -5.23 -9.05 -1.93
N PHE A 46 -6.30 -8.35 -1.54
CA PHE A 46 -6.75 -8.31 -0.14
C PHE A 46 -7.84 -9.36 0.09
N ILE A 47 -7.65 -10.21 1.10
CA ILE A 47 -8.69 -11.11 1.60
C ILE A 47 -9.31 -10.45 2.83
N ARG A 48 -10.58 -10.06 2.70
CA ARG A 48 -11.34 -9.32 3.71
C ARG A 48 -12.34 -10.24 4.43
N PRO A 49 -12.23 -10.43 5.75
CA PRO A 49 -13.25 -11.12 6.55
C PRO A 49 -14.61 -10.40 6.47
N LYS A 50 -15.71 -11.17 6.56
CA LYS A 50 -17.08 -10.62 6.40
C LYS A 50 -17.51 -9.69 7.53
N ASN A 51 -17.04 -9.91 8.75
CA ASN A 51 -17.59 -9.31 9.97
C ASN A 51 -16.63 -8.28 10.60
N LEU A 52 -16.11 -7.35 9.79
CA LEU A 52 -15.30 -6.24 10.31
C LEU A 52 -16.21 -5.09 10.75
N ALA A 53 -15.94 -4.51 11.92
CA ALA A 53 -16.83 -3.54 12.58
C ALA A 53 -16.94 -2.19 11.86
N GLU A 54 -15.90 -1.77 11.13
CA GLU A 54 -15.82 -0.48 10.45
C GLU A 54 -15.88 -0.67 8.93
N ALA A 55 -16.39 0.32 8.19
CA ALA A 55 -16.30 0.31 6.74
C ALA A 55 -14.87 0.62 6.25
N PRO A 56 -14.39 0.00 5.15
CA PRO A 56 -13.03 0.22 4.63
C PRO A 56 -12.77 1.71 4.30
N ALA A 57 -13.79 2.43 3.85
CA ALA A 57 -13.70 3.85 3.53
C ALA A 57 -13.36 4.74 4.74
N HIS A 58 -13.59 4.26 5.97
CA HIS A 58 -13.28 5.00 7.19
C HIS A 58 -11.86 4.73 7.71
N ALA A 59 -11.19 3.66 7.25
CA ALA A 59 -9.86 3.29 7.72
C ALA A 59 -8.83 4.43 7.62
N PRO A 60 -8.73 5.18 6.50
CA PRO A 60 -7.78 6.30 6.39
C PRO A 60 -7.96 7.40 7.43
N SER A 61 -9.18 7.66 7.91
CA SER A 61 -9.44 8.68 8.95
C SER A 61 -9.05 8.25 10.35
N THR A 62 -8.82 6.95 10.57
CA THR A 62 -8.39 6.43 11.88
C THR A 62 -6.87 6.42 12.06
N LEU A 63 -6.11 6.71 11.00
CA LEU A 63 -4.65 6.76 11.04
C LEU A 63 -4.18 7.81 12.04
N ARG A 64 -3.10 7.50 12.75
CA ARG A 64 -2.44 8.41 13.69
C ARG A 64 -0.99 8.58 13.30
N CYS A 65 -0.51 9.82 13.29
CA CYS A 65 0.86 10.14 12.88
C CYS A 65 1.63 10.75 14.03
N ARG A 66 2.79 10.15 14.35
CA ARG A 66 3.75 10.68 15.30
C ARG A 66 5.00 11.09 14.56
N ASN A 67 5.35 12.38 14.58
CA ASN A 67 6.54 12.87 13.88
C ASN A 67 7.53 13.46 14.89
N GLU A 68 8.52 12.66 15.28
CA GLU A 68 9.47 13.00 16.34
C GLU A 68 10.87 12.50 15.99
N ARG A 69 11.90 13.23 16.43
CA ARG A 69 13.32 12.81 16.30
C ARG A 69 13.72 12.42 14.86
N GLY A 70 13.16 13.10 13.86
CA GLY A 70 13.42 12.83 12.45
C GLY A 70 12.75 11.57 11.89
N GLN A 71 11.77 11.03 12.61
CA GLN A 71 11.00 9.86 12.20
C GLN A 71 9.50 10.11 12.27
N LEU A 72 8.80 9.67 11.22
CA LEU A 72 7.34 9.63 11.15
C LEU A 72 6.88 8.19 11.36
N THR A 73 6.21 7.93 12.49
CA THR A 73 5.47 6.70 12.74
C THR A 73 4.01 6.89 12.38
N ILE A 74 3.47 6.01 11.53
CA ILE A 74 2.07 6.01 11.13
C ILE A 74 1.43 4.74 11.68
N THR A 75 0.48 4.91 12.60
CA THR A 75 -0.26 3.82 13.24
C THR A 75 -1.63 3.67 12.59
N ASN A 76 -1.98 2.43 12.25
CA ASN A 76 -3.26 2.04 11.71
C ASN A 76 -4.01 1.14 12.69
N PRO A 77 -4.96 1.67 13.47
CA PRO A 77 -5.76 0.87 14.39
C PRO A 77 -6.85 0.05 13.67
N SER A 78 -7.18 0.38 12.42
CA SER A 78 -8.25 -0.27 11.67
C SER A 78 -7.91 -1.72 11.28
N PRO A 79 -8.91 -2.55 10.94
CA PRO A 79 -8.70 -3.91 10.43
C PRO A 79 -8.35 -3.98 8.94
N TYR A 80 -8.12 -2.84 8.27
CA TYR A 80 -7.84 -2.74 6.83
C TYR A 80 -6.40 -2.36 6.54
N TYR A 81 -5.86 -2.79 5.40
CA TYR A 81 -4.61 -2.20 4.87
C TYR A 81 -4.90 -0.81 4.29
N VAL A 82 -4.04 0.17 4.60
CA VAL A 82 -4.16 1.52 4.06
C VAL A 82 -2.94 1.83 3.19
N SER A 83 -3.14 1.92 1.87
CA SER A 83 -2.10 2.32 0.92
C SER A 83 -2.08 3.83 0.78
N MET A 84 -1.00 4.46 1.24
CA MET A 84 -0.79 5.90 1.19
C MET A 84 0.04 6.28 -0.03
N VAL A 85 -0.49 7.24 -0.78
CA VAL A 85 0.14 7.87 -1.94
C VAL A 85 0.18 9.36 -1.70
N GLU A 86 1.11 10.06 -2.35
CA GLU A 86 1.26 11.51 -2.14
C GLU A 86 1.41 11.84 -0.65
N LEU A 87 2.26 11.07 0.05
CA LEU A 87 2.58 11.27 1.46
C LEU A 87 3.64 12.38 1.58
N TYR A 88 3.36 13.39 2.40
CA TYR A 88 4.27 14.50 2.66
C TYR A 88 4.44 14.71 4.15
N SER A 89 5.64 15.14 4.53
CA SER A 89 5.97 15.62 5.87
C SER A 89 6.75 16.92 5.76
N ALA A 90 6.27 17.98 6.41
CA ALA A 90 6.87 19.32 6.32
C ALA A 90 7.09 19.78 4.86
N GLY A 91 6.13 19.48 3.97
CA GLY A 91 6.20 19.80 2.54
C GLY A 91 7.13 18.90 1.70
N LYS A 92 7.89 17.99 2.32
CA LYS A 92 8.75 17.04 1.61
C LYS A 92 7.99 15.74 1.29
N LYS A 93 8.03 15.32 0.02
CA LYS A 93 7.43 14.06 -0.41
C LYS A 93 8.19 12.87 0.17
N LEU A 94 7.44 11.94 0.76
CA LEU A 94 7.92 10.66 1.24
C LEU A 94 7.55 9.53 0.25
N PRO A 95 8.20 8.37 0.32
CA PRO A 95 7.84 7.21 -0.50
C PRO A 95 6.38 6.78 -0.27
N ASN A 96 5.73 6.33 -1.34
CA ASN A 96 4.44 5.65 -1.23
C ASN A 96 4.61 4.39 -0.37
N THR A 97 3.65 4.12 0.50
CA THR A 97 3.77 3.03 1.47
C THR A 97 2.40 2.46 1.81
N MET A 98 2.37 1.36 2.56
CA MET A 98 1.15 0.72 3.01
C MET A 98 1.28 0.35 4.48
N VAL A 99 0.33 0.76 5.31
CA VAL A 99 0.31 0.39 6.73
C VAL A 99 -0.55 -0.86 6.91
N PRO A 100 -0.05 -1.91 7.60
CA PRO A 100 -0.84 -3.09 7.89
C PRO A 100 -1.97 -2.79 8.88
N PRO A 101 -3.01 -3.62 8.91
CA PRO A 101 -4.09 -3.51 9.89
C PRO A 101 -3.59 -3.77 11.31
N LYS A 102 -4.09 -2.98 12.26
CA LYS A 102 -3.70 -3.05 13.69
C LYS A 102 -2.19 -3.04 13.89
N GLY A 103 -1.49 -2.20 13.12
CA GLY A 103 -0.03 -2.14 13.08
C GLY A 103 0.48 -0.73 12.80
N ALA A 104 1.78 -0.61 12.58
CA ALA A 104 2.43 0.66 12.30
C ALA A 104 3.61 0.49 11.35
N ILE A 105 4.00 1.60 10.72
CA ILE A 105 5.26 1.73 9.99
C ILE A 105 5.99 2.97 10.50
N THR A 106 7.31 2.98 10.32
CA THR A 106 8.14 4.15 10.62
C THR A 106 9.01 4.49 9.42
N LEU A 107 9.08 5.78 9.10
CA LEU A 107 9.84 6.32 7.97
C LEU A 107 10.70 7.50 8.44
N PRO A 108 11.90 7.71 7.86
CA PRO A 108 12.65 8.94 8.09
C PRO A 108 11.87 10.14 7.51
N ALA A 109 11.66 11.17 8.32
CA ALA A 109 10.87 12.34 7.93
C ALA A 109 11.27 13.59 8.71
N THR A 110 11.20 14.74 8.06
CA THR A 110 11.36 16.04 8.73
C THR A 110 10.13 16.32 9.61
N PRO A 111 10.31 16.75 10.87
CA PRO A 111 9.20 17.15 11.73
C PRO A 111 8.31 18.23 11.11
N GLY A 112 6.99 18.04 11.16
CA GLY A 112 6.02 19.01 10.65
C GLY A 112 4.68 18.36 10.30
N GLN A 113 3.80 19.14 9.67
CA GLN A 113 2.48 18.67 9.24
C GLN A 113 2.62 17.51 8.25
N VAL A 114 1.85 16.44 8.50
CA VAL A 114 1.78 15.27 7.64
C VAL A 114 0.51 15.32 6.82
N SER A 115 0.63 15.28 5.51
CA SER A 115 -0.52 15.17 4.60
C SER A 115 -0.37 13.96 3.70
N LEU A 116 -1.49 13.35 3.34
CA LEU A 116 -1.52 12.12 2.56
C LEU A 116 -2.79 12.02 1.73
N ARG A 117 -2.70 11.18 0.70
CA ARG A 117 -3.84 10.58 0.03
C ARG A 117 -3.75 9.07 0.16
N THR A 118 -4.86 8.39 -0.07
CA THR A 118 -4.91 6.92 -0.07
C THR A 118 -5.51 6.40 -1.35
N VAL A 119 -5.18 5.18 -1.73
CA VAL A 119 -5.82 4.46 -2.84
C VAL A 119 -6.94 3.60 -2.27
N ASN A 120 -8.16 3.76 -2.80
CA ASN A 120 -9.33 2.99 -2.37
C ASN A 120 -9.44 1.63 -3.10
N ASP A 121 -10.46 0.85 -2.74
CA ASP A 121 -10.71 -0.49 -3.30
C ASP A 121 -10.93 -0.51 -4.83
N PHE A 122 -11.25 0.63 -5.44
CA PHE A 122 -11.44 0.78 -6.88
C PHE A 122 -10.18 1.27 -7.61
N GLY A 123 -9.06 1.44 -6.90
CA GLY A 123 -7.82 1.96 -7.45
C GLY A 123 -7.79 3.48 -7.62
N ALA A 124 -8.80 4.20 -7.12
CA ALA A 124 -8.85 5.66 -7.21
C ALA A 124 -8.15 6.33 -6.00
N THR A 125 -7.52 7.46 -6.26
CA THR A 125 -6.92 8.31 -5.22
C THR A 125 -8.00 9.10 -4.48
N THR A 126 -8.02 8.99 -3.17
CA THR A 126 -8.94 9.72 -2.27
C THR A 126 -8.54 11.20 -2.12
N PRO A 127 -9.46 12.07 -1.65
CA PRO A 127 -9.14 13.46 -1.33
C PRO A 127 -7.97 13.57 -0.35
N ALA A 128 -7.18 14.65 -0.48
CA ALA A 128 -6.05 14.91 0.41
C ALA A 128 -6.52 15.14 1.84
N ARG A 129 -5.74 14.64 2.81
CA ARG A 129 -6.05 14.73 4.24
C ARG A 129 -4.80 15.03 5.03
N VAL A 130 -4.96 15.78 6.11
CA VAL A 130 -3.93 15.94 7.14
C VAL A 130 -4.06 14.80 8.14
N CYS A 131 -2.97 14.10 8.41
CA CYS A 131 -2.96 13.04 9.40
C CYS A 131 -2.96 13.66 10.80
N PRO A 132 -3.87 13.23 11.71
CA PRO A 132 -3.89 13.76 13.06
C PRO A 132 -2.61 13.38 13.80
N ALA A 133 -2.09 14.32 14.59
CA ALA A 133 -0.98 14.05 15.49
C ALA A 133 -1.45 13.07 16.58
N SER A 134 -0.65 12.01 16.82
CA SER A 134 -0.89 11.03 17.89
C SER A 134 -0.39 11.51 19.24
#